data_AF-A0A7Z2T3C4-F1
#
_entry.id   AF-A0A7Z2T3C4-F1
#
_cell.length_a   1.000
_cell.length_b   1.000
_cell.length_c   1.000
_cell.angle_alpha   90.00
_cell.angle_beta   90.00
_cell.angle_gamma   90.00
#
_symmetry.space_group_name_H-M   'P 1'
#
loop_
_entity.id
_entity.type
_entity.pdbx_description
1 polymer ?
#
loop_
_entity_poly.entity_id
_entity_poly.type
_entity_poly.pdbx_seq_one_letter_code
_entity_poly.pdbx_strand_id
1 'polypeptide(L)'
;MALGKTKILLATTAALSLIAGCSNYPDHGDGGMAEYTALPEYSPVLPDEPLGPEHGLRFDFHLTQLHLDQLILQGAEWCFPASVVQAKTKEKRIARELEGDLLLDAANDIIIQRKNLALLERRLDYVTNEAECVPPEHNLAFQSEVTVINHLVDILNVDNQFAVDSVEVNPKYMGNLAEAANILKEHPHLNLNVTGHTDATGTERYNDSLAMGRAKQVERYLVIFGLTPARIKTLSVGESLPLFEGETPGVRLTNRRVSIDIISTRKQGGGGSNAGY
;
A
#
# COMPACT_ATOMS: atom_id res chain seq x y z
N MET A 1 25.04 70.46 46.70
CA MET A 1 26.47 70.42 46.36
C MET A 1 26.69 69.29 45.38
N ALA A 2 27.34 69.62 44.26
CA ALA A 2 28.03 68.73 43.30
C ALA A 2 27.23 67.76 42.39
N LEU A 3 27.18 68.15 41.10
CA LEU A 3 27.44 67.39 39.85
C LEU A 3 26.69 66.04 39.62
N GLY A 4 26.05 65.72 38.49
CA GLY A 4 26.09 66.28 37.14
C GLY A 4 26.54 65.22 36.11
N LYS A 5 25.56 64.50 35.52
CA LYS A 5 25.59 63.75 34.23
C LYS A 5 26.46 62.46 34.24
N THR A 6 26.15 61.34 33.58
CA THR A 6 25.77 61.12 32.17
C THR A 6 25.53 59.60 31.92
N LYS A 7 24.55 59.29 31.05
CA LYS A 7 24.59 58.32 29.94
C LYS A 7 24.55 56.78 30.21
N ILE A 8 23.53 56.12 29.63
CA ILE A 8 23.65 55.11 28.52
C ILE A 8 23.84 53.67 29.06
N LEU A 9 23.24 52.55 28.60
CA LEU A 9 22.62 52.12 27.35
C LEU A 9 21.65 50.95 27.65
N LEU A 10 20.66 50.77 26.76
CA LEU A 10 19.99 49.51 26.43
C LEU A 10 20.96 48.30 26.37
N ALA A 11 20.54 47.16 26.94
CA ALA A 11 21.07 45.83 26.63
C ALA A 11 19.86 44.89 26.42
N THR A 12 19.42 44.70 25.17
CA THR A 12 19.60 43.48 24.36
C THR A 12 18.93 42.24 24.97
N THR A 13 17.69 41.89 24.58
CA THR A 13 17.37 40.87 23.54
C THR A 13 18.30 39.67 23.52
N ALA A 14 17.79 38.47 23.86
CA ALA A 14 17.75 37.33 22.95
C ALA A 14 17.33 36.04 23.69
N ALA A 15 16.16 35.54 23.29
CA ALA A 15 15.90 34.13 22.99
C ALA A 15 16.63 33.07 23.83
N LEU A 16 15.98 32.63 24.92
CA LEU A 16 16.18 31.27 25.45
C LEU A 16 15.14 30.34 24.83
N SER A 17 15.19 30.18 23.51
CA SER A 17 14.68 28.99 22.84
C SER A 17 15.75 27.92 22.98
N LEU A 18 15.73 27.19 24.10
CA LEU A 18 16.38 25.89 24.19
C LEU A 18 15.66 24.98 23.20
N ILE A 19 16.27 24.86 22.03
CA ILE A 19 15.95 23.90 20.99
C ILE A 19 16.08 22.53 21.66
N ALA A 20 14.96 21.98 22.11
CA ALA A 20 14.81 20.54 22.23
C ALA A 20 14.87 20.01 20.80
N GLY A 21 16.09 19.73 20.34
CA GLY A 21 16.29 18.92 19.15
C GLY A 21 15.78 17.53 19.50
N CYS A 22 14.52 17.25 19.21
CA CYS A 22 14.05 15.88 19.10
C CYS A 22 14.79 15.27 17.92
N SER A 23 15.96 14.66 18.16
CA SER A 23 16.52 13.67 17.25
C SER A 23 15.59 12.46 17.31
N ASN A 24 14.51 12.50 16.54
CA ASN A 24 13.69 11.33 16.30
C ASN A 24 14.51 10.41 15.41
N TYR A 25 15.12 9.39 16.01
CA TYR A 25 15.76 8.32 15.25
C TYR A 25 14.64 7.40 14.76
N PRO A 26 14.48 7.17 13.45
CA PRO A 26 13.46 6.26 12.97
C PRO A 26 13.73 4.84 13.49
N ASP A 27 12.66 4.12 13.83
CA ASP A 27 12.74 2.77 14.44
C ASP A 27 13.38 1.72 13.51
N HIS A 28 13.57 2.06 12.23
CA HIS A 28 14.38 1.33 11.28
C HIS A 28 15.29 2.29 10.52
N GLY A 29 16.56 1.89 10.35
CA GLY A 29 17.66 2.72 9.88
C GLY A 29 17.59 3.09 8.40
N ASP A 30 16.63 3.94 8.05
CA ASP A 30 16.77 4.81 6.89
C ASP A 30 17.51 6.07 7.37
N GLY A 31 18.72 6.25 6.83
CA GLY A 31 19.54 7.41 7.11
C GLY A 31 18.83 8.68 6.66
N GLY A 32 19.10 9.81 7.32
CA GLY A 32 18.63 11.11 6.86
C GLY A 32 19.18 11.47 5.46
N MET A 33 18.98 12.73 5.05
CA MET A 33 19.32 13.32 3.74
C MET A 33 20.75 13.08 3.19
N ALA A 34 21.61 12.36 3.92
CA ALA A 34 22.89 11.80 3.49
C ALA A 34 22.78 10.46 2.73
N GLU A 35 21.58 9.89 2.51
CA GLU A 35 21.41 8.68 1.69
C GLU A 35 21.64 8.86 0.19
N TYR A 36 21.85 10.10 -0.27
CA TYR A 36 22.35 10.38 -1.60
C TYR A 36 23.88 10.23 -1.63
N THR A 37 24.39 9.04 -1.30
CA THR A 37 25.68 8.63 -1.88
C THR A 37 25.37 8.27 -3.33
N ALA A 38 25.60 9.24 -4.22
CA ALA A 38 25.98 8.89 -5.58
C ALA A 38 27.14 7.91 -5.42
N LEU A 39 26.91 6.61 -5.62
CA LEU A 39 27.97 5.64 -5.75
C LEU A 39 28.91 6.28 -6.77
N PRO A 40 30.08 6.80 -6.37
CA PRO A 40 31.06 7.15 -7.37
C PRO A 40 31.25 5.86 -8.13
N GLU A 41 31.31 5.94 -9.44
CA GLU A 41 31.76 4.87 -10.31
C GLU A 41 33.14 4.44 -9.77
N TYR A 42 33.13 3.53 -8.79
CA TYR A 42 34.27 3.28 -7.92
C TYR A 42 35.19 2.41 -8.77
N SER A 43 36.11 3.05 -9.47
CA SER A 43 37.16 2.33 -10.18
C SER A 43 37.92 1.50 -9.13
N PRO A 44 38.03 0.18 -9.29
CA PRO A 44 38.78 -0.69 -8.37
C PRO A 44 40.26 -0.30 -8.26
N VAL A 45 40.74 0.54 -9.19
CA VAL A 45 42.10 1.06 -9.25
C VAL A 45 42.04 2.57 -9.52
N LEU A 46 42.62 3.36 -8.64
CA LEU A 46 42.92 4.78 -8.90
C LEU A 46 44.29 4.85 -9.62
N PRO A 47 44.47 5.69 -10.66
CA PRO A 47 45.70 5.70 -11.48
C PRO A 47 46.99 5.98 -10.69
N ASP A 48 46.88 6.68 -9.56
CA ASP A 48 48.01 7.26 -8.83
C ASP A 48 48.28 6.63 -7.45
N GLU A 49 47.61 5.52 -7.11
CA GLU A 49 47.73 4.87 -5.79
C GLU A 49 48.45 3.51 -5.90
N PRO A 50 49.47 3.23 -5.04
CA PRO A 50 50.10 1.92 -5.03
C PRO A 50 49.11 0.86 -4.54
N LEU A 51 49.08 -0.29 -5.21
CA LEU A 51 48.21 -1.40 -4.85
C LEU A 51 48.47 -1.87 -3.40
N GLY A 52 47.48 -1.66 -2.53
CA GLY A 52 47.43 -2.19 -1.17
C GLY A 52 46.24 -3.13 -0.92
N PRO A 53 46.13 -3.72 0.28
CA PRO A 53 45.07 -4.67 0.63
C PRO A 53 43.63 -4.14 0.44
N GLU A 54 43.43 -2.83 0.62
CA GLU A 54 42.17 -2.13 0.42
C GLU A 54 41.65 -2.18 -1.02
N HIS A 55 42.55 -2.24 -2.00
CA HIS A 55 42.18 -2.40 -3.41
C HIS A 55 41.54 -3.79 -3.67
N GLY A 56 41.98 -4.82 -2.95
CA GLY A 56 41.39 -6.16 -3.04
C GLY A 56 39.94 -6.18 -2.56
N LEU A 57 39.64 -5.50 -1.45
CA LEU A 57 38.27 -5.40 -0.92
C LEU A 57 37.34 -4.60 -1.83
N ARG A 58 37.83 -3.50 -2.41
CA ARG A 58 37.06 -2.72 -3.39
C ARG A 58 36.75 -3.53 -4.65
N PHE A 59 37.72 -4.31 -5.12
CA PHE A 59 37.51 -5.23 -6.25
C PHE A 59 36.49 -6.32 -5.91
N ASP A 60 36.62 -6.99 -4.76
CA ASP A 60 35.64 -8.00 -4.32
C ASP A 60 34.23 -7.41 -4.17
N PHE A 61 34.12 -6.20 -3.63
CA PHE A 61 32.84 -5.48 -3.54
C PHE A 61 32.24 -5.24 -4.93
N HIS A 62 33.04 -4.75 -5.88
CA HIS A 62 32.59 -4.55 -7.25
C HIS A 62 32.10 -5.85 -7.91
N LEU A 63 32.79 -6.97 -7.68
CA LEU A 63 32.33 -8.29 -8.15
C LEU A 63 30.97 -8.68 -7.54
N THR A 64 30.72 -8.37 -6.26
CA THR A 64 29.42 -8.66 -5.64
C THR A 64 28.28 -7.82 -6.23
N GLN A 65 28.55 -6.56 -6.59
CA GLN A 65 27.56 -5.72 -7.25
C GLN A 65 27.19 -6.28 -8.63
N LEU A 66 28.20 -6.65 -9.43
CA LEU A 66 27.97 -7.27 -10.74
C LEU A 66 27.21 -8.61 -10.63
N HIS A 67 27.48 -9.40 -9.58
CA HIS A 67 26.74 -10.65 -9.33
C HIS A 67 25.28 -10.37 -9.00
N LEU A 68 24.98 -9.39 -8.14
CA LEU A 68 23.59 -8.99 -7.86
C LEU A 68 22.90 -8.45 -9.12
N ASP A 69 23.56 -7.62 -9.91
CA ASP A 69 23.02 -7.07 -11.16
C ASP A 69 22.67 -8.18 -12.16
N GLN A 70 23.53 -9.20 -12.30
CA GLN A 70 23.24 -10.37 -13.12
C GLN A 70 21.97 -11.09 -12.61
N LEU A 71 21.84 -11.30 -11.30
CA LEU A 71 20.66 -11.96 -10.72
C LEU A 71 19.38 -11.14 -10.95
N ILE A 72 19.45 -9.81 -10.83
CA ILE A 72 18.33 -8.91 -11.12
C ILE A 72 17.92 -9.04 -12.59
N LEU A 73 18.87 -9.05 -13.52
CA LEU A 73 18.61 -9.24 -14.96
C LEU A 73 17.97 -10.61 -15.26
N GLN A 74 18.29 -11.63 -14.47
CA GLN A 74 17.65 -12.96 -14.53
C GLN A 74 16.25 -13.00 -13.89
N GLY A 75 15.76 -11.89 -13.34
CA GLY A 75 14.42 -11.77 -12.74
C GLY A 75 14.38 -12.01 -11.23
N ALA A 76 15.52 -12.01 -10.52
CA ALA A 76 15.55 -12.17 -9.06
C ALA A 76 14.70 -11.14 -8.31
N GLU A 77 14.56 -9.92 -8.85
CA GLU A 77 13.74 -8.87 -8.24
C GLU A 77 12.25 -9.25 -8.19
N TRP A 78 11.79 -10.05 -9.15
CA TRP A 78 10.40 -10.51 -9.23
C TRP A 78 10.19 -11.81 -8.47
N CYS A 79 11.10 -12.78 -8.57
CA CYS A 79 10.98 -14.05 -7.83
C CYS A 79 11.21 -13.85 -6.31
N PHE A 80 12.15 -12.99 -5.93
CA PHE A 80 12.66 -12.85 -4.58
C PHE A 80 12.89 -11.36 -4.19
N PRO A 81 11.84 -10.52 -4.21
CA PRO A 81 11.98 -9.07 -3.98
C PRO A 81 12.63 -8.74 -2.63
N ALA A 82 12.27 -9.47 -1.57
CA ALA A 82 12.84 -9.26 -0.25
C ALA A 82 14.36 -9.51 -0.20
N SER A 83 14.83 -10.57 -0.87
CA SER A 83 16.25 -10.92 -0.93
C SER A 83 17.05 -9.86 -1.69
N VAL A 84 16.50 -9.35 -2.80
CA VAL A 84 17.13 -8.30 -3.60
C VAL A 84 17.22 -6.99 -2.82
N VAL A 85 16.16 -6.59 -2.11
CA VAL A 85 16.19 -5.40 -1.25
C VAL A 85 17.23 -5.55 -0.13
N GLN A 86 17.27 -6.70 0.53
CA GLN A 86 18.29 -6.99 1.55
C GLN A 86 19.71 -6.89 0.99
N ALA A 87 19.94 -7.43 -0.21
CA ALA A 87 21.22 -7.37 -0.89
C ALA A 87 21.63 -5.92 -1.22
N LYS A 88 20.72 -5.11 -1.78
CA LYS A 88 20.95 -3.68 -2.06
C LYS A 88 21.24 -2.89 -0.78
N THR A 89 20.52 -3.15 0.31
CA THR A 89 20.77 -2.51 1.61
C THR A 89 22.13 -2.90 2.18
N LYS A 90 22.54 -4.16 2.01
CA LYS A 90 23.85 -4.64 2.42
C LYS A 90 24.98 -3.98 1.60
N GLU A 91 24.80 -3.79 0.29
CA GLU A 91 25.76 -3.05 -0.54
C GLU A 91 25.94 -1.61 -0.08
N LYS A 92 24.84 -0.90 0.22
CA LYS A 92 24.91 0.46 0.79
C LYS A 92 25.61 0.49 2.15
N ARG A 93 25.51 -0.58 2.95
CA ARG A 93 26.28 -0.71 4.20
C ARG A 93 27.77 -0.89 3.89
N ILE A 94 28.14 -1.86 3.06
CA ILE A 94 29.54 -2.15 2.70
C ILE A 94 30.20 -0.91 2.09
N ALA A 95 29.52 -0.19 1.21
CA ALA A 95 30.03 1.04 0.62
C ALA A 95 30.42 2.08 1.69
N ARG A 96 29.58 2.27 2.71
CA ARG A 96 29.88 3.18 3.84
C ARG A 96 31.03 2.68 4.71
N GLU A 97 31.16 1.38 4.89
CA GLU A 97 32.27 0.77 5.63
C GLU A 97 33.60 0.99 4.89
N LEU A 98 33.61 0.80 3.57
CA LEU A 98 34.79 1.06 2.73
C LEU A 98 35.15 2.55 2.67
N GLU A 99 34.16 3.44 2.61
CA GLU A 99 34.38 4.89 2.59
C GLU A 99 34.83 5.43 3.96
N GLY A 100 34.41 4.77 5.04
CA GLY A 100 34.79 5.06 6.43
C GLY A 100 36.06 4.34 6.91
N ASP A 101 36.85 3.72 6.01
CA ASP A 101 38.05 2.92 6.33
C ASP A 101 37.82 1.79 7.36
N LEU A 102 36.59 1.29 7.48
CA LEU A 102 36.21 0.14 8.31
C LEU A 102 36.47 -1.19 7.57
N LEU A 103 37.72 -1.41 7.17
CA LEU A 103 38.09 -2.50 6.24
C LEU A 103 37.75 -3.91 6.77
N LEU A 104 37.84 -4.14 8.08
CA LEU A 104 37.51 -5.44 8.68
C LEU A 104 36.01 -5.72 8.65
N ASP A 105 35.19 -4.70 8.92
CA ASP A 105 33.73 -4.82 8.86
C ASP A 105 33.29 -5.03 7.41
N ALA A 106 33.83 -4.25 6.48
CA ALA A 106 33.61 -4.41 5.06
C ALA A 106 34.00 -5.81 4.57
N ALA A 107 35.15 -6.35 4.98
CA ALA A 107 35.59 -7.69 4.61
C ALA A 107 34.61 -8.78 5.08
N ASN A 108 34.15 -8.70 6.34
CA ASN A 108 33.16 -9.63 6.87
C ASN A 108 31.83 -9.53 6.12
N ASP A 109 31.37 -8.31 5.85
CA ASP A 109 30.10 -8.06 5.18
C ASP A 109 30.13 -8.48 3.70
N ILE A 110 31.26 -8.31 3.00
CA ILE A 110 31.48 -8.83 1.64
C ILE A 110 31.41 -10.37 1.63
N ILE A 111 32.05 -11.06 2.59
CA ILE A 111 31.99 -12.53 2.68
C ILE A 111 30.55 -13.00 2.89
N ILE A 112 29.81 -12.34 3.78
CA ILE A 112 28.39 -12.63 4.03
C ILE A 112 27.57 -12.39 2.76
N GLN A 113 27.81 -11.27 2.07
CA GLN A 113 27.10 -10.91 0.85
C GLN A 113 27.32 -11.95 -0.26
N ARG A 114 28.57 -12.36 -0.52
CA ARG A 114 28.87 -13.42 -1.51
C ARG A 114 28.11 -14.72 -1.23
N LYS A 115 28.04 -15.13 0.04
CA LYS A 115 27.29 -16.32 0.45
C LYS A 115 25.78 -16.16 0.19
N ASN A 116 25.22 -15.00 0.49
CA ASN A 116 23.81 -14.71 0.27
C ASN A 116 23.46 -14.66 -1.23
N LEU A 117 24.30 -14.03 -2.05
CA LEU A 117 24.11 -13.98 -3.51
C LEU A 117 24.20 -15.37 -4.14
N ALA A 118 25.17 -16.20 -3.74
CA ALA A 118 25.26 -17.58 -4.21
C ALA A 118 24.05 -18.44 -3.80
N LEU A 119 23.46 -18.19 -2.62
CA LEU A 119 22.24 -18.84 -2.20
C LEU A 119 21.03 -18.34 -3.01
N LEU A 120 20.96 -17.05 -3.28
CA LEU A 120 19.91 -16.44 -4.10
C LEU A 120 19.95 -16.99 -5.52
N GLU A 121 21.12 -17.09 -6.13
CA GLU A 121 21.35 -17.71 -7.44
C GLU A 121 20.76 -19.13 -7.50
N ARG A 122 21.15 -20.01 -6.57
CA ARG A 122 20.62 -21.38 -6.54
C ARG A 122 19.10 -21.44 -6.40
N ARG A 123 18.53 -20.53 -5.61
CA ARG A 123 17.06 -20.45 -5.44
C ARG A 123 16.39 -19.92 -6.70
N LEU A 124 17.01 -18.96 -7.37
CA LEU A 124 16.55 -18.43 -8.64
C LEU A 124 16.54 -19.52 -9.69
N ASP A 125 17.64 -20.22 -9.89
CA ASP A 125 17.75 -21.34 -10.84
C ASP A 125 16.64 -22.38 -10.60
N TYR A 126 16.39 -22.72 -9.33
CA TYR A 126 15.34 -23.66 -8.96
C TYR A 126 13.96 -23.15 -9.39
N VAL A 127 13.61 -21.91 -9.04
CA VAL A 127 12.30 -21.33 -9.38
C VAL A 127 12.14 -21.14 -10.88
N THR A 128 13.17 -20.65 -11.58
CA THR A 128 13.10 -20.39 -13.03
C THR A 128 13.01 -21.66 -13.86
N ASN A 129 13.37 -22.82 -13.32
CA ASN A 129 13.14 -24.11 -13.96
C ASN A 129 11.67 -24.56 -13.85
N GLU A 130 10.91 -24.06 -12.87
CA GLU A 130 9.53 -24.46 -12.59
C GLU A 130 8.50 -23.39 -12.97
N ALA A 131 8.87 -22.11 -12.95
CA ALA A 131 7.97 -20.96 -13.14
C ALA A 131 8.66 -19.77 -13.80
N GLU A 132 7.88 -18.92 -14.48
CA GLU A 132 8.36 -17.65 -15.04
C GLU A 132 8.15 -16.51 -14.04
N CYS A 133 9.23 -15.77 -13.73
CA CYS A 133 9.16 -14.59 -12.88
C CYS A 133 8.99 -13.33 -13.72
N VAL A 134 7.73 -12.92 -13.88
CA VAL A 134 7.37 -11.73 -14.64
C VAL A 134 7.10 -10.57 -13.67
N PRO A 135 7.47 -9.32 -14.02
CA PRO A 135 7.01 -8.15 -13.28
C PRO A 135 5.49 -8.20 -13.08
N PRO A 136 4.98 -7.75 -11.92
CA PRO A 136 3.55 -7.53 -11.78
C PRO A 136 3.15 -6.54 -12.87
N GLU A 137 2.20 -6.93 -13.73
CA GLU A 137 1.73 -6.07 -14.81
C GLU A 137 1.24 -4.75 -14.20
N HIS A 138 2.05 -3.69 -14.34
CA HIS A 138 1.64 -2.33 -14.05
C HIS A 138 0.76 -1.86 -15.21
N ASN A 139 -0.40 -2.48 -15.35
CA ASN A 139 -1.41 -2.00 -16.26
C ASN A 139 -1.95 -0.69 -15.67
N LEU A 140 -1.51 0.45 -16.20
CA LEU A 140 -2.10 1.77 -15.91
C LEU A 140 -3.63 1.73 -16.06
N ALA A 141 -4.12 0.92 -17.01
CA ALA A 141 -5.54 0.62 -17.17
C ALA A 141 -6.16 -0.06 -15.92
N PHE A 142 -5.46 -1.02 -15.31
CA PHE A 142 -5.91 -1.68 -14.08
C PHE A 142 -5.89 -0.71 -12.89
N GLN A 143 -4.84 0.11 -12.75
CA GLN A 143 -4.79 1.11 -11.68
C GLN A 143 -5.94 2.13 -11.81
N SER A 144 -6.20 2.64 -13.02
CA SER A 144 -7.33 3.55 -13.26
C SER A 144 -8.68 2.90 -12.90
N GLU A 145 -8.85 1.62 -13.23
CA GLU A 145 -10.06 0.88 -12.87
C GLU A 145 -10.20 0.67 -11.36
N VAL A 146 -9.12 0.35 -10.65
CA VAL A 146 -9.13 0.22 -9.18
C VAL A 146 -9.52 1.55 -8.54
N THR A 147 -9.03 2.68 -9.04
CA THR A 147 -9.43 4.00 -8.50
C THR A 147 -10.93 4.27 -8.66
N VAL A 148 -11.51 3.89 -9.80
CA VAL A 148 -12.95 4.01 -10.04
C VAL A 148 -13.75 3.08 -9.11
N ILE A 149 -13.31 1.84 -8.94
CA ILE A 149 -13.97 0.88 -8.04
C ILE A 149 -13.94 1.39 -6.60
N ASN A 150 -12.81 1.92 -6.13
CA ASN A 150 -12.70 2.47 -4.79
C ASN A 150 -13.64 3.66 -4.59
N HIS A 151 -13.68 4.59 -5.56
CA HIS A 151 -14.62 5.72 -5.52
C HIS A 151 -16.08 5.25 -5.47
N LEU A 152 -16.44 4.25 -6.28
CA LEU A 152 -17.77 3.64 -6.26
C LEU A 152 -18.11 3.02 -4.90
N VAL A 153 -17.19 2.27 -4.30
CA VAL A 153 -17.40 1.65 -2.97
C VAL A 153 -17.63 2.73 -1.92
N ASP A 154 -16.86 3.82 -1.94
CA ASP A 154 -16.95 4.90 -0.96
C ASP A 154 -18.30 5.62 -1.02
N ILE A 155 -18.82 5.92 -2.21
CA ILE A 155 -20.11 6.61 -2.36
C ILE A 155 -21.30 5.67 -2.10
N LEU A 156 -21.17 4.38 -2.42
CA LEU A 156 -22.24 3.38 -2.29
C LEU A 156 -22.42 2.85 -0.86
N ASN A 157 -21.38 2.84 -0.04
CA ASN A 157 -21.39 2.24 1.30
C ASN A 157 -21.29 3.29 2.43
N VAL A 158 -22.00 4.41 2.28
CA VAL A 158 -22.06 5.46 3.30
C VAL A 158 -23.03 5.13 4.44
N ASP A 159 -22.84 5.76 5.60
CA ASP A 159 -23.76 5.67 6.74
C ASP A 159 -25.10 6.41 6.53
N ASN A 160 -26.08 6.09 7.38
CA ASN A 160 -27.38 6.78 7.46
C ASN A 160 -28.23 6.68 6.17
N GLN A 161 -28.31 5.47 5.63
CA GLN A 161 -29.05 5.18 4.41
C GLN A 161 -30.57 5.08 4.63
N PHE A 162 -30.99 4.59 5.81
CA PHE A 162 -32.40 4.32 6.14
C PHE A 162 -32.76 4.81 7.54
N ALA A 163 -34.02 5.24 7.69
CA ALA A 163 -34.62 5.48 9.00
C ALA A 163 -34.94 4.15 9.71
N VAL A 164 -35.22 4.25 11.01
CA VAL A 164 -35.73 3.12 11.81
C VAL A 164 -37.01 2.59 11.17
N ASP A 165 -37.11 1.27 11.09
CA ASP A 165 -38.30 0.57 10.60
C ASP A 165 -38.79 1.01 9.20
N SER A 166 -37.86 1.48 8.36
CA SER A 166 -38.18 1.99 7.03
C SER A 166 -37.32 1.35 5.94
N VAL A 167 -37.96 1.16 4.79
CA VAL A 167 -37.32 0.83 3.50
C VAL A 167 -37.07 2.08 2.66
N GLU A 168 -37.52 3.25 3.11
CA GLU A 168 -37.33 4.52 2.41
C GLU A 168 -35.87 4.96 2.48
N VAL A 169 -35.29 5.23 1.31
CA VAL A 169 -33.90 5.67 1.18
C VAL A 169 -33.79 7.15 1.50
N ASN A 170 -32.80 7.51 2.31
CA ASN A 170 -32.47 8.90 2.61
C ASN A 170 -32.16 9.68 1.31
N PRO A 171 -32.73 10.88 1.09
CA PRO A 171 -32.46 11.69 -0.10
C PRO A 171 -30.98 11.94 -0.39
N LYS A 172 -30.14 12.06 0.65
CA LYS A 172 -28.69 12.20 0.47
C LYS A 172 -28.08 10.94 -0.15
N TYR A 173 -28.47 9.77 0.34
CA TYR A 173 -28.01 8.49 -0.21
C TYR A 173 -28.53 8.26 -1.63
N MET A 174 -29.76 8.70 -1.93
CA MET A 174 -30.30 8.69 -3.29
C MET A 174 -29.41 9.47 -4.28
N GLY A 175 -28.82 10.59 -3.86
CA GLY A 175 -27.84 11.34 -4.66
C GLY A 175 -26.59 10.51 -4.98
N ASN A 176 -26.04 9.82 -4.00
CA ASN A 176 -24.89 8.93 -4.20
C ASN A 176 -25.23 7.76 -5.15
N LEU A 177 -26.43 7.17 -5.03
CA LEU A 177 -26.89 6.12 -5.93
C LEU A 177 -26.99 6.63 -7.38
N ALA A 178 -27.40 7.89 -7.59
CA ALA A 178 -27.46 8.50 -8.91
C ALA A 178 -26.06 8.73 -9.50
N GLU A 179 -25.11 9.22 -8.69
CA GLU A 179 -23.70 9.39 -9.10
C GLU A 179 -23.07 8.04 -9.47
N ALA A 180 -23.21 7.04 -8.60
CA ALA A 180 -22.69 5.70 -8.84
C ALA A 180 -23.29 5.07 -10.09
N ALA A 181 -24.60 5.23 -10.32
CA ALA A 181 -25.26 4.72 -11.51
C ALA A 181 -24.69 5.34 -12.81
N ASN A 182 -24.30 6.62 -12.79
CA ASN A 182 -23.67 7.26 -13.95
C ASN A 182 -22.30 6.66 -14.25
N ILE A 183 -21.45 6.48 -13.24
CA ILE A 183 -20.14 5.84 -13.39
C ILE A 183 -20.29 4.39 -13.86
N LEU A 184 -21.22 3.63 -13.29
CA LEU A 184 -21.46 2.22 -13.66
C LEU A 184 -21.97 2.04 -15.09
N LYS A 185 -22.57 3.06 -15.72
CA LYS A 185 -22.93 3.02 -17.14
C LYS A 185 -21.70 3.04 -18.04
N GLU A 186 -20.66 3.77 -17.64
CA GLU A 186 -19.39 3.85 -18.36
C GLU A 186 -18.55 2.57 -18.21
N HIS A 187 -18.85 1.75 -17.19
CA HIS A 187 -18.16 0.50 -16.89
C HIS A 187 -19.10 -0.72 -16.93
N PRO A 188 -19.52 -1.19 -18.12
CA PRO A 188 -20.54 -2.24 -18.28
C PRO A 188 -20.12 -3.62 -17.75
N HIS A 189 -18.82 -3.86 -17.55
CA HIS A 189 -18.27 -5.10 -17.02
C HIS A 189 -18.37 -5.23 -15.50
N LEU A 190 -18.75 -4.16 -14.78
CA LEU A 190 -18.96 -4.18 -13.33
C LEU A 190 -20.39 -4.58 -12.98
N ASN A 191 -20.57 -5.54 -12.08
CA ASN A 191 -21.87 -5.95 -11.56
C ASN A 191 -21.93 -5.64 -10.06
N LEU A 192 -23.14 -5.60 -9.51
CA LEU A 192 -23.38 -5.26 -8.11
C LEU A 192 -24.04 -6.43 -7.37
N ASN A 193 -23.53 -6.74 -6.18
CA ASN A 193 -24.30 -7.48 -5.18
C ASN A 193 -24.79 -6.48 -4.13
N VAL A 194 -26.09 -6.40 -3.94
CA VAL A 194 -26.75 -5.48 -3.01
C VAL A 194 -27.29 -6.30 -1.85
N THR A 195 -26.66 -6.19 -0.68
CA THR A 195 -26.99 -6.99 0.50
C THR A 195 -27.63 -6.10 1.57
N GLY A 196 -28.86 -6.42 1.96
CA GLY A 196 -29.58 -5.71 3.01
C GLY A 196 -29.25 -6.24 4.41
N HIS A 197 -29.12 -5.31 5.36
CA HIS A 197 -28.93 -5.57 6.78
C HIS A 197 -29.95 -4.81 7.64
N THR A 198 -30.21 -5.32 8.84
CA THR A 198 -30.97 -4.63 9.89
C THR A 198 -30.14 -4.48 11.16
N ASP A 199 -30.64 -3.67 12.09
CA ASP A 199 -30.17 -3.77 13.48
C ASP A 199 -30.82 -4.98 14.18
N ALA A 200 -30.35 -5.28 15.40
CA ALA A 200 -30.79 -6.43 16.18
C ALA A 200 -32.18 -6.26 16.84
N THR A 201 -32.93 -5.23 16.47
CA THR A 201 -34.25 -4.95 17.07
C THR A 201 -35.32 -5.64 16.25
N GLY A 202 -36.10 -6.53 16.86
CA GLY A 202 -37.25 -7.15 16.21
C GLY A 202 -37.20 -8.67 16.25
N THR A 203 -38.01 -9.30 15.40
CA THR A 203 -37.93 -10.76 15.19
C THR A 203 -37.10 -11.04 13.95
N GLU A 204 -36.35 -12.14 13.95
CA GLU A 204 -35.51 -12.56 12.81
C GLU A 204 -36.27 -12.52 11.48
N ARG A 205 -37.47 -13.13 11.43
CA ARG A 205 -38.33 -13.13 10.23
C ARG A 205 -38.71 -11.73 9.75
N TYR A 206 -38.95 -10.82 10.69
CA TYR A 206 -39.25 -9.42 10.35
C TYR A 206 -38.02 -8.74 9.77
N ASN A 207 -36.87 -8.93 10.42
CA ASN A 207 -35.60 -8.35 10.04
C ASN A 207 -35.13 -8.83 8.67
N ASP A 208 -35.31 -10.11 8.34
CA ASP A 208 -35.05 -10.65 7.01
C ASP A 208 -35.90 -9.96 5.93
N SER A 209 -37.18 -9.74 6.21
CA SER A 209 -38.11 -9.10 5.28
C SER A 209 -37.77 -7.61 5.09
N LEU A 210 -37.39 -6.92 6.16
CA LEU A 210 -37.00 -5.51 6.14
C LEU A 210 -35.67 -5.30 5.40
N ALA A 211 -34.65 -6.12 5.69
CA ALA A 211 -33.38 -6.11 4.97
C ALA A 211 -33.58 -6.37 3.47
N MET A 212 -34.39 -7.37 3.10
CA MET A 212 -34.72 -7.63 1.70
C MET A 212 -35.46 -6.45 1.05
N GLY A 213 -36.38 -5.82 1.78
CA GLY A 213 -37.10 -4.62 1.33
C GLY A 213 -36.15 -3.44 1.04
N ARG A 214 -35.18 -3.20 1.92
CA ARG A 214 -34.14 -2.17 1.74
C ARG A 214 -33.26 -2.44 0.53
N ALA A 215 -32.78 -3.67 0.38
CA ALA A 215 -31.94 -4.07 -0.74
C ALA A 215 -32.69 -3.90 -2.09
N LYS A 216 -33.96 -4.31 -2.14
CA LYS A 216 -34.84 -4.10 -3.31
C LYS A 216 -35.11 -2.62 -3.60
N GLN A 217 -35.23 -1.78 -2.58
CA GLN A 217 -35.43 -0.36 -2.80
C GLN A 217 -34.18 0.30 -3.42
N VAL A 218 -32.98 -0.10 -2.97
CA VAL A 218 -31.71 0.34 -3.57
C VAL A 218 -31.59 -0.14 -5.01
N GLU A 219 -31.86 -1.42 -5.27
CA GLU A 219 -31.94 -1.98 -6.64
C GLU A 219 -32.88 -1.14 -7.51
N ARG A 220 -34.09 -0.85 -7.01
CA ARG A 220 -35.08 -0.05 -7.74
C ARG A 220 -34.56 1.33 -8.12
N TYR A 221 -33.88 2.03 -7.20
CA TYR A 221 -33.29 3.34 -7.50
C TYR A 221 -32.17 3.25 -8.54
N LEU A 222 -31.26 2.27 -8.41
CA LEU A 222 -30.20 2.05 -9.39
C LEU A 222 -30.76 1.75 -10.79
N VAL A 223 -31.86 0.97 -10.87
CA VAL A 223 -32.57 0.71 -12.12
C VAL A 223 -33.23 1.97 -12.69
N ILE A 224 -33.89 2.78 -11.85
CA ILE A 224 -34.48 4.06 -12.26
C ILE A 224 -33.40 5.01 -12.82
N PHE A 225 -32.22 5.01 -12.21
CA PHE A 225 -31.07 5.79 -12.69
C PHE A 225 -30.40 5.18 -13.92
N GLY A 226 -30.88 4.04 -14.44
CA GLY A 226 -30.52 3.50 -15.75
C GLY A 226 -29.55 2.32 -15.72
N LEU A 227 -29.39 1.64 -14.58
CA LEU A 227 -28.64 0.39 -14.50
C LEU A 227 -29.52 -0.80 -14.92
N THR A 228 -29.01 -1.71 -15.73
CA THR A 228 -29.77 -2.89 -16.15
C THR A 228 -29.99 -3.85 -14.96
N PRO A 229 -31.22 -4.35 -14.71
CA PRO A 229 -31.50 -5.25 -13.59
C PRO A 229 -30.62 -6.51 -13.55
N ALA A 230 -30.25 -7.04 -14.73
CA ALA A 230 -29.37 -8.21 -14.83
C ALA A 230 -27.95 -8.01 -14.25
N ARG A 231 -27.53 -6.75 -14.01
CA ARG A 231 -26.24 -6.40 -13.39
C ARG A 231 -26.32 -6.34 -11.87
N ILE A 232 -27.51 -6.46 -11.28
CA ILE A 232 -27.75 -6.30 -9.86
C ILE A 232 -28.24 -7.63 -9.29
N LYS A 233 -27.58 -8.11 -8.24
CA LYS A 233 -28.02 -9.28 -7.46
C LYS A 233 -28.39 -8.83 -6.05
N THR A 234 -29.64 -9.04 -5.69
CA THR A 234 -30.18 -8.60 -4.40
C THR A 234 -30.18 -9.73 -3.38
N LEU A 235 -29.62 -9.48 -2.21
CA LEU A 235 -29.45 -10.43 -1.10
C LEU A 235 -29.93 -9.80 0.21
N SER A 236 -30.24 -10.64 1.21
CA SER A 236 -30.61 -10.22 2.56
C SER A 236 -29.96 -11.16 3.56
N VAL A 237 -29.49 -10.60 4.67
CA VAL A 237 -28.94 -11.35 5.80
C VAL A 237 -29.61 -10.97 7.12
N GLY A 238 -30.65 -10.14 7.08
CA GLY A 238 -31.36 -9.66 8.27
C GLY A 238 -30.41 -9.03 9.29
N GLU A 239 -30.50 -9.49 10.54
CA GLU A 239 -29.66 -9.05 11.66
C GLU A 239 -28.42 -9.94 11.88
N SER A 240 -28.27 -11.02 11.12
CA SER A 240 -27.28 -12.07 11.39
C SER A 240 -25.81 -11.65 11.20
N LEU A 241 -25.57 -10.60 10.40
CA LEU A 241 -24.22 -10.08 10.10
C LEU A 241 -24.12 -8.57 10.42
N PRO A 242 -24.01 -8.19 11.71
CA PRO A 242 -23.79 -6.80 12.11
C PRO A 242 -22.40 -6.32 11.68
N LEU A 243 -22.26 -5.02 11.36
CA LEU A 243 -20.95 -4.41 11.10
C LEU A 243 -20.19 -4.16 12.40
N PHE A 244 -20.94 -3.70 13.41
CA PHE A 244 -20.46 -3.49 14.76
C PHE A 244 -21.41 -4.19 15.73
N GLU A 245 -20.84 -4.92 16.68
CA GLU A 245 -21.60 -5.49 17.78
C GLU A 245 -22.02 -4.41 18.79
N GLY A 246 -23.20 -4.56 19.37
CA GLY A 246 -23.71 -3.70 20.42
C GLY A 246 -25.08 -3.07 20.11
N GLU A 247 -25.63 -2.41 21.12
CA GLU A 247 -27.02 -1.95 21.11
C GLU A 247 -27.18 -0.42 21.15
N THR A 248 -26.07 0.33 21.09
CA THR A 248 -26.14 1.80 21.15
C THR A 248 -26.87 2.37 19.93
N PRO A 249 -27.55 3.53 20.06
CA PRO A 249 -28.27 4.13 18.93
C PRO A 249 -27.37 4.37 17.70
N GLY A 250 -26.10 4.71 17.91
CA GLY A 250 -25.10 4.86 16.84
C GLY A 250 -24.81 3.54 16.13
N VAL A 251 -24.54 2.47 16.88
CA VAL A 251 -24.30 1.12 16.32
C VAL A 251 -25.52 0.59 15.58
N ARG A 252 -26.73 0.83 16.10
CA ARG A 252 -27.97 0.45 15.40
C ARG A 252 -28.09 1.21 14.08
N LEU A 253 -27.72 2.49 14.02
CA LEU A 253 -27.75 3.26 12.78
C LEU A 253 -26.78 2.71 11.73
N THR A 254 -25.56 2.35 12.12
CA THR A 254 -24.57 1.75 11.20
C THR A 254 -24.97 0.35 10.73
N ASN A 255 -25.70 -0.41 11.57
CA ASN A 255 -26.19 -1.74 11.19
C ASN A 255 -27.42 -1.69 10.26
N ARG A 256 -28.21 -0.62 10.29
CA ARG A 256 -29.29 -0.35 9.33
C ARG A 256 -28.72 0.13 7.98
N ARG A 257 -28.05 -0.78 7.28
CA ARG A 257 -27.37 -0.51 6.02
C ARG A 257 -27.74 -1.49 4.92
N VAL A 258 -27.44 -1.08 3.71
CA VAL A 258 -27.25 -1.92 2.55
C VAL A 258 -25.76 -1.84 2.20
N SER A 259 -25.13 -3.00 2.09
CA SER A 259 -23.75 -3.13 1.63
C SER A 259 -23.77 -3.49 0.15
N ILE A 260 -22.95 -2.83 -0.66
CA ILE A 260 -22.86 -3.06 -2.10
C ILE A 260 -21.44 -3.49 -2.45
N ASP A 261 -21.33 -4.73 -2.93
CA ASP A 261 -20.08 -5.27 -3.45
C ASP A 261 -20.05 -5.17 -4.97
N ILE A 262 -18.90 -4.77 -5.51
CA ILE A 262 -18.68 -4.62 -6.95
C ILE A 262 -17.93 -5.82 -7.49
N ILE A 263 -18.52 -6.52 -8.45
CA ILE A 263 -17.94 -7.71 -9.09
C ILE A 263 -17.53 -7.36 -10.51
N SER A 264 -16.23 -7.50 -10.82
CA SER A 264 -15.77 -7.40 -12.20
C SER A 264 -15.99 -8.71 -12.94
N THR A 265 -16.71 -8.66 -14.06
CA THR A 265 -16.89 -9.80 -14.98
C THR A 265 -15.75 -9.95 -15.98
N ARG A 266 -14.78 -9.02 -15.96
CA ARG A 266 -13.59 -9.12 -16.77
C ARG A 266 -12.82 -10.34 -16.29
N LYS A 267 -12.81 -11.39 -17.11
CA LYS A 267 -11.97 -12.56 -16.88
C LYS A 267 -10.55 -12.00 -16.78
N GLN A 268 -9.94 -12.04 -15.59
CA GLN A 268 -8.49 -11.87 -15.52
C GLN A 268 -7.92 -12.85 -16.54
N GLY A 269 -7.05 -12.38 -17.42
CA GLY A 269 -6.41 -13.21 -18.42
C GLY A 269 -5.66 -14.33 -17.69
N GLY A 270 -6.35 -15.45 -17.48
CA GLY A 270 -5.75 -16.65 -16.95
C GLY A 270 -4.72 -17.08 -17.97
N GLY A 271 -3.45 -16.88 -17.64
CA GLY A 271 -2.38 -17.70 -18.18
C GLY A 271 -2.76 -19.16 -17.90
N GLY A 272 -3.28 -19.83 -18.91
CA GLY A 272 -3.56 -21.25 -18.85
C GLY A 272 -2.23 -21.99 -18.83
N SER A 273 -1.68 -22.27 -17.65
CA SER A 273 -0.74 -23.37 -17.50
C SER A 273 -1.54 -24.64 -17.23
N ASN A 274 -1.71 -25.38 -18.31
CA ASN A 274 -2.21 -26.74 -18.39
C ASN A 274 -1.35 -27.64 -17.46
N ALA A 275 -1.78 -27.87 -16.22
CA ALA A 275 -1.20 -28.93 -15.37
C ALA A 275 -2.00 -30.21 -15.62
N GLY A 276 -1.64 -30.89 -16.71
CA GLY A 276 -2.14 -32.21 -17.07
C GLY A 276 -0.99 -33.22 -17.08
N TYR A 277 -1.19 -34.29 -16.31
CA TYR A 277 -0.41 -35.52 -16.11
C TYR A 277 0.67 -35.49 -15.01
#